data_AF-A0A151BK88-F1
#
_entry.id   AF-A0A151BK88-F1
#
_cell.length_a   1.000
_cell.length_b   1.000
_cell.length_c   1.000
_cell.angle_alpha   90.00
_cell.angle_beta   90.00
_cell.angle_gamma   90.00
#
_symmetry.space_group_name_H-M   'P 1'
#
loop_
_entity.id
_entity.type
_entity.pdbx_description
1 polymer ?
#
loop_
_entity_poly.entity_id
_entity_poly.type
_entity_poly.pdbx_seq_one_letter_code
_entity_poly.pdbx_strand_id
1 'polypeptide(L)'
;MDRIQCPCGTFIEDPNDYKVLYLKHEMKEIDILCPNDACYLRELGYVKFEIEGGKAKFKEASFYPPFVTWNSGRLGFEKADKILKEHLKAIVKNIDWDRIGKATESES
;
A
#
# COMPACT_ATOMS: atom_id res chain seq x y z
N MET A 1 -1.86 21.94 7.63
CA MET A 1 -1.90 20.49 7.95
C MET A 1 -1.37 19.79 6.73
N ASP A 2 -0.23 19.13 6.84
CA ASP A 2 0.45 18.53 5.69
C ASP A 2 -0.18 17.19 5.39
N ARG A 3 -0.68 17.04 4.17
CA ARG A 3 -1.49 15.90 3.75
C ARG A 3 -0.93 15.31 2.48
N ILE A 4 -0.90 14.00 2.44
CA ILE A 4 -0.60 13.27 1.20
C ILE A 4 -1.71 13.55 0.20
N GLN A 5 -1.35 13.66 -1.06
CA GLN A 5 -2.30 13.80 -2.16
C GLN A 5 -1.91 12.84 -3.26
N CYS A 6 -2.90 12.17 -3.84
CA CYS A 6 -2.73 11.45 -5.08
C CYS A 6 -2.58 12.45 -6.26
N PRO A 7 -1.79 12.13 -7.30
CA PRO A 7 -1.77 12.93 -8.53
C PRO A 7 -3.14 13.23 -9.14
N CYS A 8 -4.16 12.40 -8.87
CA CYS A 8 -5.55 12.68 -9.29
C CYS A 8 -6.25 13.80 -8.50
N GLY A 9 -5.60 14.37 -7.47
CA GLY A 9 -6.10 15.46 -6.65
C GLY A 9 -6.70 15.04 -5.31
N THR A 10 -6.98 13.75 -5.11
CA THR A 10 -7.56 13.24 -3.86
C THR A 10 -6.56 13.34 -2.70
N PHE A 11 -6.99 13.95 -1.59
CA PHE A 11 -6.21 13.99 -0.35
C PHE A 11 -6.38 12.69 0.43
N ILE A 12 -5.30 12.25 1.06
CA ILE A 12 -5.22 11.04 1.87
C ILE A 12 -4.69 11.46 3.23
N GLU A 13 -5.55 11.46 4.24
CA GLU A 13 -5.23 11.93 5.59
C GLU A 13 -4.91 10.76 6.52
N ASP A 14 -5.56 9.62 6.31
CA ASP A 14 -5.42 8.43 7.14
C ASP A 14 -4.90 7.23 6.31
N PRO A 15 -4.03 6.38 6.88
CA PRO A 15 -3.59 5.14 6.22
C PRO A 15 -4.71 4.16 5.87
N ASN A 16 -5.91 4.29 6.46
CA ASN A 16 -7.08 3.50 6.13
C ASN A 16 -7.88 4.07 4.95
N ASP A 17 -7.57 5.28 4.48
CA ASP A 17 -8.18 5.83 3.26
C ASP A 17 -7.69 5.08 2.01
N TYR A 18 -6.54 4.43 2.08
CA TYR A 18 -6.05 3.58 0.99
C TYR A 18 -6.92 2.33 0.88
N LYS A 19 -7.24 1.94 -0.35
CA LYS A 19 -7.87 0.65 -0.59
C LYS A 19 -6.76 -0.37 -0.80
N VAL A 20 -6.73 -1.45 -0.02
CA VAL A 20 -5.78 -2.55 -0.23
C VAL A 20 -6.47 -3.68 -0.98
N LEU A 21 -5.85 -4.15 -2.07
CA LEU A 21 -6.40 -5.21 -2.89
C LEU A 21 -5.42 -6.36 -3.01
N TYR A 22 -5.86 -7.56 -2.66
CA TYR A 22 -5.08 -8.76 -2.84
C TYR A 22 -5.44 -9.41 -4.18
N LEU A 23 -4.58 -9.26 -5.19
CA LEU A 23 -4.77 -9.85 -6.51
C LEU A 23 -3.92 -11.12 -6.70
N LYS A 24 -4.60 -12.27 -6.59
CA LYS A 24 -4.12 -13.63 -6.91
C LYS A 24 -2.94 -14.14 -6.06
N HIS A 25 -3.01 -15.44 -5.72
CA HIS A 25 -2.01 -16.12 -4.89
C HIS A 25 -0.61 -16.18 -5.51
N GLU A 26 -0.51 -16.20 -6.85
CA GLU A 26 0.77 -16.38 -7.56
C GLU A 26 1.71 -15.17 -7.41
N MET A 27 1.19 -13.95 -7.31
CA MET A 27 2.02 -12.74 -7.30
C MET A 27 2.55 -12.37 -5.90
N LYS A 28 1.99 -12.95 -4.83
CA LYS A 28 2.37 -12.69 -3.43
C LYS A 28 2.52 -11.19 -3.12
N GLU A 29 1.59 -10.42 -3.67
CA GLU A 29 1.58 -8.96 -3.62
C GLU A 29 0.17 -8.46 -3.28
N ILE A 30 0.11 -7.36 -2.53
CA ILE A 30 -1.11 -6.65 -2.18
C ILE A 30 -0.94 -5.23 -2.71
N ASP A 31 -1.84 -4.82 -3.59
CA ASP A 31 -1.82 -3.49 -4.20
C ASP A 31 -2.37 -2.47 -3.21
N ILE A 32 -1.70 -1.33 -3.12
CA ILE A 32 -2.16 -0.16 -2.38
C ILE A 32 -2.78 0.79 -3.39
N LEU A 33 -4.10 0.94 -3.35
CA LEU A 33 -4.87 1.72 -4.32
C LEU A 33 -5.30 3.08 -3.77
N CYS A 34 -5.55 4.01 -4.70
CA CYS A 34 -6.14 5.30 -4.40
C CYS A 34 -7.58 5.15 -3.88
N PRO A 35 -8.01 5.94 -2.88
CA PRO A 35 -9.41 5.98 -2.45
C PRO A 35 -10.38 6.36 -3.56
N ASN A 36 -9.93 7.14 -4.54
CA ASN A 36 -10.73 7.56 -5.68
C ASN A 36 -10.77 6.46 -6.75
N ASP A 37 -11.94 5.84 -6.95
CA ASP A 37 -12.15 4.77 -7.94
C ASP A 37 -11.96 5.22 -9.39
N ALA A 38 -12.13 6.51 -9.67
CA ALA A 38 -11.91 7.09 -10.99
C ALA A 38 -10.45 7.54 -11.21
N CYS A 39 -9.54 7.23 -10.28
CA CYS A 39 -8.14 7.61 -10.37
C CYS A 39 -7.46 6.91 -11.56
N TYR A 40 -6.88 7.70 -12.47
CA TYR A 40 -6.12 7.17 -13.63
C TYR A 40 -4.85 6.43 -13.22
N LEU A 41 -4.24 6.78 -12.08
CA LEU A 41 -3.06 6.10 -11.56
C LEU A 41 -3.45 4.77 -10.91
N ARG A 42 -4.63 4.73 -10.27
CA ARG A 42 -5.26 3.61 -9.56
C ARG A 42 -4.41 3.00 -8.45
N GLU A 43 -3.29 2.40 -8.80
CA GLU A 43 -2.31 1.80 -7.91
C GLU A 43 -1.25 2.83 -7.49
N LEU A 44 -1.08 2.98 -6.18
CA LEU A 44 -0.14 3.92 -5.58
C LEU A 44 1.12 3.23 -5.09
N GLY A 45 1.08 1.92 -4.85
CA GLY A 45 2.18 1.13 -4.34
C GLY A 45 1.77 -0.32 -4.11
N TYR A 46 2.64 -1.06 -3.44
CA TYR A 46 2.46 -2.48 -3.16
C TYR A 46 2.99 -2.89 -1.79
N VAL A 47 2.53 -4.05 -1.33
CA VAL A 47 3.08 -4.81 -0.20
C VAL A 47 3.36 -6.24 -0.68
N LYS A 48 4.63 -6.64 -0.69
CA LYS A 48 5.04 -8.02 -0.99
C LYS A 48 5.16 -8.84 0.28
N PHE A 49 4.84 -10.12 0.13
CA PHE A 49 4.92 -11.08 1.20
C PHE A 49 5.35 -12.45 0.66
N GLU A 50 5.60 -13.38 1.58
CA GLU A 50 5.96 -14.75 1.27
C GLU A 50 5.11 -15.69 2.11
N ILE A 51 4.87 -16.91 1.63
CA ILE A 51 4.18 -17.96 2.39
C ILE A 51 5.24 -18.94 2.88
N GLU A 52 5.39 -19.04 4.20
CA GLU A 52 6.30 -19.98 4.84
C GLU A 52 5.51 -20.82 5.86
N GLY A 53 5.35 -22.11 5.58
CA GLY A 53 4.64 -23.04 6.49
C GLY A 53 3.18 -22.66 6.75
N GLY A 54 2.43 -22.31 5.70
CA GLY A 54 1.03 -21.89 5.79
C GLY A 54 0.80 -20.47 6.32
N LYS A 55 1.87 -19.72 6.61
CA LYS A 55 1.76 -18.36 7.17
C LYS A 55 2.31 -17.33 6.19
N ALA A 56 1.52 -16.28 5.95
CA ALA A 56 1.99 -15.12 5.21
C ALA A 56 2.91 -14.25 6.07
N LYS A 57 4.07 -13.89 5.53
CA LYS A 57 5.06 -13.03 6.16
C LYS A 57 5.39 -11.85 5.26
N PHE A 58 5.34 -10.66 5.83
CA PHE A 58 5.76 -9.43 5.17
C PHE A 58 7.22 -9.52 4.68
N LYS A 59 7.48 -9.02 3.46
CA LYS A 59 8.83 -8.92 2.88
C LYS A 59 9.24 -7.47 2.66
N GLU A 60 8.49 -6.74 1.86
CA GLU A 60 8.76 -5.34 1.53
C GLU A 60 7.46 -4.61 1.18
N ALA A 61 7.45 -3.29 1.32
CA ALA A 61 6.37 -2.44 0.83
C ALA A 61 6.94 -1.14 0.31
N SER A 62 6.34 -0.62 -0.75
CA SER A 62 6.80 0.62 -1.37
C SER A 62 5.67 1.32 -2.09
N PHE A 63 5.72 2.65 -2.09
CA PHE A 63 4.92 3.46 -2.99
C PHE A 63 5.63 3.66 -4.32
N TYR A 64 4.88 3.68 -5.41
CA TYR A 64 5.45 3.87 -6.73
C TYR A 64 6.04 5.28 -6.92
N PRO A 65 7.11 5.41 -7.73
CA PRO A 65 7.81 6.68 -7.91
C PRO A 65 6.91 7.87 -8.29
N PRO A 66 5.88 7.76 -9.16
CA PRO A 66 5.02 8.89 -9.48
C PRO A 66 4.31 9.47 -8.25
N PHE A 67 3.86 8.62 -7.32
CA PHE A 67 3.18 9.05 -6.10
C PHE A 67 4.15 9.68 -5.10
N VAL A 68 5.36 9.11 -4.96
CA VAL A 68 6.42 9.63 -4.08
C VAL A 68 6.93 10.99 -4.57
N THR A 69 7.24 11.11 -5.86
CA THR A 69 7.75 12.34 -6.49
C THR A 69 6.72 13.46 -6.37
N TRP A 70 5.44 13.16 -6.60
CA TRP A 70 4.35 14.15 -6.47
C TRP A 70 4.29 14.76 -5.07
N ASN A 71 4.31 13.92 -4.03
CA ASN A 71 4.24 14.39 -2.66
C ASN A 71 5.53 15.08 -2.21
N SER A 72 6.69 14.61 -2.65
CA SER A 72 7.98 15.25 -2.38
C SER A 72 8.04 16.67 -2.97
N GLY A 73 7.52 16.88 -4.18
CA GLY A 73 7.45 18.20 -4.80
C GLY A 73 6.52 19.18 -4.07
N ARG A 74 5.47 18.67 -3.40
CA ARG A 74 4.50 19.50 -2.67
C ARG A 74 4.90 19.83 -1.24
N LEU A 75 5.49 18.85 -0.53
CA LEU A 75 5.76 18.94 0.91
C LEU A 75 7.24 19.10 1.25
N GLY A 76 8.12 18.93 0.27
CA GLY A 76 9.54 18.70 0.49
C GLY A 76 9.84 17.22 0.76
N PHE A 77 11.03 16.77 0.34
CA PHE A 77 11.43 15.36 0.37
C PHE A 77 11.38 14.76 1.79
N GLU A 78 12.04 15.38 2.77
CA GLU A 78 12.13 14.82 4.13
C GLU A 78 10.75 14.64 4.78
N LYS A 79 9.85 15.58 4.54
CA LYS A 79 8.50 15.58 5.11
C LYS A 79 7.62 14.54 4.43
N ALA A 80 7.64 14.49 3.10
CA ALA A 80 6.90 13.50 2.33
C ALA A 80 7.37 12.08 2.66
N ASP A 81 8.69 11.85 2.69
CA ASP A 81 9.29 10.55 3.03
C ASP A 81 8.85 10.07 4.41
N LYS A 82 8.87 10.95 5.41
CA LYS A 82 8.40 10.62 6.77
C LYS A 82 6.94 10.17 6.78
N ILE A 83 6.03 10.98 6.22
CA ILE A 83 4.59 10.69 6.24
C ILE A 83 4.28 9.42 5.43
N LEU A 84 4.87 9.26 4.24
CA LEU A 84 4.67 8.08 3.41
C LEU A 84 5.16 6.80 4.09
N LYS A 85 6.31 6.84 4.79
CA LYS A 85 6.80 5.70 5.58
C LYS A 85 5.87 5.36 6.75
N GLU A 86 5.30 6.37 7.42
CA GLU A 86 4.32 6.15 8.49
C GLU A 86 3.06 5.49 7.94
N HIS A 87 2.56 5.94 6.78
CA HIS A 87 1.43 5.33 6.10
C HIS A 87 1.70 3.87 5.70
N LEU A 88 2.85 3.58 5.08
CA LEU A 88 3.22 2.19 4.71
C LEU A 88 3.26 1.27 5.93
N LYS A 89 3.87 1.71 7.03
CA LYS A 89 3.93 0.91 8.27
C LYS A 89 2.54 0.61 8.82
N ALA A 90 1.64 1.59 8.79
CA ALA A 90 0.27 1.42 9.25
C ALA A 90 -0.51 0.45 8.34
N ILE A 91 -0.38 0.60 7.02
CA ILE A 91 -1.00 -0.32 6.04
C ILE A 91 -0.55 -1.76 6.30
N VAL A 92 0.77 -2.00 6.40
CA VAL A 92 1.34 -3.34 6.66
C VAL A 92 0.84 -3.93 7.98
N LYS A 93 0.66 -3.10 9.01
CA LYS A 93 0.13 -3.53 10.31
C LYS A 93 -1.36 -3.90 10.25
N ASN A 94 -2.14 -3.24 9.39
CA ASN A 94 -3.58 -3.45 9.27
C ASN A 94 -3.94 -4.63 8.36
N ILE A 95 -2.96 -5.21 7.65
CA ILE A 95 -3.16 -6.40 6.83
C ILE A 95 -3.40 -7.62 7.73
N ASP A 96 -4.47 -8.36 7.45
CA ASP A 96 -4.77 -9.64 8.09
C ASP A 96 -3.95 -10.78 7.44
N TRP A 97 -2.73 -10.95 7.95
CA TRP A 97 -1.79 -11.98 7.49
C TRP A 97 -2.28 -13.41 7.72
N ASP A 98 -3.11 -13.64 8.75
CA ASP A 98 -3.67 -14.97 9.05
C ASP A 98 -4.68 -15.39 7.97
N ARG A 99 -5.53 -14.44 7.56
CA ARG A 99 -6.48 -14.66 6.46
C ARG A 99 -5.77 -14.93 5.14
N ILE A 100 -4.66 -14.24 4.85
CA ILE A 100 -3.88 -14.45 3.62
C ILE A 100 -3.27 -15.86 3.61
N GLY A 101 -2.67 -16.29 4.72
CA GLY A 101 -2.10 -17.64 4.84
C GLY A 101 -3.13 -18.73 4.57
N LYS A 102 -4.30 -18.65 5.22
CA LYS A 102 -5.40 -19.62 5.05
C LYS A 102 -5.98 -19.67 3.65
N ALA A 103 -6.12 -18.50 3.00
CA ALA A 103 -6.59 -18.46 1.61
C ALA A 103 -5.65 -19.27 0.71
N THR A 104 -4.33 -19.18 0.93
CA THR A 104 -3.34 -19.91 0.11
C THR A 104 -3.30 -21.42 0.38
N GLU A 105 -3.57 -21.86 1.62
CA GLU A 105 -3.65 -23.29 1.97
C GLU A 105 -4.87 -24.00 1.38
N SER A 106 -5.97 -23.27 1.12
CA SER A 106 -7.25 -23.85 0.67
C SER A 106 -7.24 -24.33 -0.79
N GLU A 107 -6.20 -23.97 -1.55
CA GLU A 107 -6.05 -24.29 -2.98
C GLU A 107 -4.80 -25.16 -3.27
N SER A 108 -4.14 -25.69 -2.23
CA SER A 108 -2.98 -26.60 -2.34
C SER A 108 -3.32 -28.06 -2.12
#